data_AF-A0A7R9IBC2-F1
#
_entry.id   AF-A0A7R9IBC2-F1
#
_cell.length_a   1.000
_cell.length_b   1.000
_cell.length_c   1.000
_cell.angle_alpha   90.00
_cell.angle_beta   90.00
_cell.angle_gamma   90.00
#
_symmetry.space_group_name_H-M   'P 1'
#
loop_
_entity.id
_entity.type
_entity.pdbx_description
1 polymer ?
#
loop_
_entity_poly.entity_id
_entity_poly.type
_entity_poly.pdbx_seq_one_letter_code
_entity_poly.pdbx_strand_id
1 'polypeptide(L)'
;MGMFLYLPHGISSSPYSHLLDPNMWVEIYDVFTRDACSLLGLSVDSPLSVWTLAFVNAGCTALPALLNIKQVMLQRQVTGIWNGKDELPIEIDLGQDSRYHSVFACPILRQQSTENNPPMRLICGHVISRDALNKLSNGNKLKCPYCPIEQSPSDARLIFF
;
A
#
# COMPACT_ATOMS: atom_id res chain seq x y z
N MET A 1 -22.73 -28.27 10.67
CA MET A 1 -24.03 -28.98 10.51
C MET A 1 -24.66 -28.51 9.22
N GLY A 2 -24.96 -29.42 8.30
CA GLY A 2 -25.67 -29.12 7.05
C GLY A 2 -25.58 -30.30 6.09
N MET A 3 -26.60 -31.16 6.09
CA MET A 3 -26.77 -32.23 5.11
C MET A 3 -27.58 -31.66 3.95
N PHE A 4 -26.96 -31.56 2.76
CA PHE A 4 -27.66 -31.16 1.54
C PHE A 4 -28.39 -32.38 0.95
N LEU A 5 -29.72 -32.39 1.03
CA LEU A 5 -30.57 -33.33 0.29
C LEU A 5 -30.61 -32.88 -1.18
N TYR A 6 -29.96 -33.63 -2.06
CA TYR A 6 -30.01 -33.40 -3.51
C TYR A 6 -31.41 -33.75 -4.03
N LEU A 7 -32.21 -32.73 -4.32
CA LEU A 7 -33.45 -32.87 -5.09
C LEU A 7 -33.12 -32.60 -6.57
N PRO A 8 -33.23 -33.61 -7.46
CA PRO A 8 -32.85 -33.47 -8.87
C PRO A 8 -33.74 -32.49 -9.66
N HIS A 9 -34.83 -31.99 -9.08
CA HIS A 9 -35.79 -31.10 -9.73
C HIS A 9 -36.12 -29.91 -8.83
N GLY A 10 -36.20 -28.70 -9.40
CA GLY A 10 -36.64 -27.49 -8.69
C GLY A 10 -35.52 -26.67 -8.03
N ILE A 11 -34.25 -26.91 -8.39
CA ILE A 11 -33.10 -26.13 -7.91
C ILE A 11 -33.27 -24.63 -8.22
N SER A 12 -33.82 -24.31 -9.39
CA SER A 12 -34.09 -22.94 -9.83
C SER A 12 -35.21 -22.25 -9.02
N SER A 13 -36.15 -23.03 -8.45
CA SER A 13 -37.27 -22.52 -7.64
C SER A 13 -37.01 -22.61 -6.13
N SER A 14 -35.82 -23.05 -5.72
CA SER A 14 -35.44 -23.15 -4.32
C SER A 14 -35.21 -21.76 -3.71
N PRO A 15 -35.55 -21.52 -2.43
CA PRO A 15 -35.18 -20.29 -1.73
C PRO A 15 -33.65 -20.07 -1.66
N TYR A 16 -32.85 -21.12 -1.90
CA TYR A 16 -31.40 -21.09 -1.94
C TYR A 16 -30.82 -21.00 -3.36
N SER A 17 -31.63 -20.73 -4.39
CA SER A 17 -31.17 -20.62 -5.78
C SER A 17 -30.04 -19.60 -5.96
N HIS A 18 -30.03 -18.54 -5.14
CA HIS A 18 -28.96 -17.55 -5.11
C HIS A 18 -27.60 -18.16 -4.77
N LEU A 19 -27.50 -19.16 -3.88
CA LEU A 19 -26.22 -19.80 -3.51
C LEU A 19 -25.58 -20.60 -4.66
N LEU A 20 -26.35 -20.88 -5.72
CA LEU A 20 -25.93 -21.62 -6.90
C LEU A 20 -25.75 -20.71 -8.11
N ASP A 21 -25.76 -19.38 -7.90
CA ASP A 21 -25.54 -18.41 -8.95
C ASP A 21 -24.16 -18.65 -9.59
N PRO A 22 -24.08 -18.80 -10.93
CA PRO A 22 -22.81 -18.93 -11.65
C PRO A 22 -21.78 -17.84 -11.32
N ASN A 23 -22.21 -16.64 -10.91
CA ASN A 23 -21.30 -15.56 -10.54
C ASN A 23 -20.49 -15.88 -9.28
N MET A 24 -21.07 -16.62 -8.32
CA MET A 24 -20.35 -17.02 -7.10
C MET A 24 -19.20 -17.99 -7.40
N TRP A 25 -19.32 -18.79 -8.48
CA TRP A 25 -18.23 -19.67 -8.89
C TRP A 25 -17.00 -18.91 -9.39
N VAL A 26 -17.19 -17.74 -10.00
CA VAL A 26 -16.09 -16.86 -10.44
C VAL A 26 -15.37 -16.29 -9.22
N GLU A 27 -16.11 -15.79 -8.24
CA GLU A 27 -15.53 -15.28 -6.99
C GLU A 27 -14.77 -16.36 -6.22
N ILE A 28 -15.34 -17.58 -6.12
CA ILE A 28 -14.68 -18.72 -5.47
C ILE A 28 -13.41 -19.10 -6.22
N TYR A 29 -13.43 -19.11 -7.55
CA TYR A 29 -12.25 -19.40 -8.37
C TYR A 29 -11.13 -18.38 -8.12
N ASP A 30 -11.45 -17.09 -8.06
CA ASP A 30 -10.48 -16.02 -7.80
C ASP A 30 -9.89 -16.11 -6.39
N VAL A 31 -10.72 -16.38 -5.38
CA VAL A 31 -10.27 -16.57 -3.99
C VAL A 31 -9.38 -17.81 -3.88
N PHE A 32 -9.80 -18.93 -4.47
CA PHE A 32 -9.03 -20.16 -4.45
C PHE A 32 -7.67 -20.01 -5.14
N THR A 33 -7.64 -19.35 -6.30
CA THR A 33 -6.39 -19.07 -7.04
C THR A 33 -5.47 -18.20 -6.19
N ARG A 34 -6.00 -17.15 -5.56
CA ARG A 34 -5.23 -16.25 -4.69
C ARG A 34 -4.61 -16.99 -3.50
N ASP A 35 -5.40 -17.80 -2.81
CA ASP A 35 -4.95 -18.54 -1.63
C ASP A 35 -3.94 -19.64 -2.01
N ALA A 36 -4.18 -20.35 -3.12
CA ALA A 36 -3.25 -21.34 -3.64
C ALA A 36 -1.90 -20.72 -4.05
N CYS A 37 -1.93 -19.59 -4.75
CA CYS A 37 -0.72 -18.83 -5.08
C CYS A 37 0.00 -18.35 -3.81
N SER A 38 -0.72 -17.81 -2.84
CA SER A 38 -0.14 -17.37 -1.56
C SER A 38 0.52 -18.53 -0.80
N LEU A 39 -0.12 -19.71 -0.75
CA LEU A 39 0.41 -20.89 -0.09
C LEU A 39 1.64 -21.46 -0.79
N LEU A 40 1.69 -21.37 -2.12
CA LEU A 40 2.84 -21.78 -2.93
C LEU A 40 3.94 -20.71 -3.00
N GLY A 41 3.71 -19.52 -2.45
CA GLY A 41 4.64 -18.39 -2.57
C GLY A 41 4.78 -17.85 -3.99
N LEU A 42 3.78 -18.08 -4.83
CA LEU A 42 3.71 -17.60 -6.22
C LEU A 42 2.88 -16.31 -6.30
N SER A 43 3.21 -15.45 -7.27
CA SER A 43 2.36 -14.31 -7.59
C SER A 43 1.07 -14.78 -8.26
N VAL A 44 -0.06 -14.15 -7.92
CA VAL A 44 -1.37 -14.41 -8.55
C VAL A 44 -1.34 -13.91 -9.99
N ASP A 45 -0.77 -12.73 -10.19
CA ASP A 45 -0.54 -12.16 -11.51
C ASP A 45 0.76 -12.66 -12.13
N SER A 46 0.80 -12.70 -13.46
CA SER A 46 2.01 -13.04 -14.21
C SER A 46 3.12 -12.03 -13.88
N PRO A 47 4.34 -12.49 -13.53
CA PRO A 47 5.46 -11.58 -13.32
C PRO A 47 5.73 -10.66 -14.52
N LEU A 48 5.42 -11.13 -15.74
CA LEU A 48 5.55 -10.34 -16.96
C LEU A 48 4.49 -9.23 -17.07
N SER A 49 3.26 -9.47 -16.62
CA SER A 49 2.19 -8.46 -16.64
C SER A 49 2.46 -7.38 -15.60
N VAL A 50 2.88 -7.78 -14.40
CA VAL A 50 3.32 -6.85 -13.35
C VAL A 50 4.51 -6.02 -13.84
N TRP A 51 5.50 -6.65 -14.49
CA TRP A 51 6.65 -5.94 -15.03
C TRP A 51 6.28 -4.95 -16.14
N THR A 52 5.42 -5.35 -17.09
CA THR A 52 4.97 -4.42 -18.15
C THR A 52 4.18 -3.25 -17.58
N LEU A 53 3.31 -3.48 -16.58
CA LEU A 53 2.56 -2.41 -15.94
C LEU A 53 3.47 -1.48 -15.10
N ALA A 54 4.33 -2.05 -14.26
CA ALA A 54 5.18 -1.30 -13.33
C ALA A 54 6.33 -0.53 -14.00
N PHE A 55 6.96 -1.10 -15.03
CA PHE A 55 8.14 -0.51 -15.65
C PHE A 55 7.83 0.15 -17.00
N VAL A 56 7.16 -0.57 -17.90
CA VAL A 56 6.93 -0.07 -19.26
C VAL A 56 5.87 1.02 -19.25
N ASN A 57 4.67 0.74 -18.73
CA ASN A 57 3.59 1.73 -18.73
C ASN A 57 3.93 2.94 -17.85
N ALA A 58 4.55 2.70 -16.70
CA ALA A 58 5.02 3.79 -15.85
C ALA A 58 6.10 4.64 -16.52
N GLY A 59 7.09 4.00 -17.15
CA GLY A 59 8.15 4.70 -17.88
C GLY A 59 7.60 5.49 -19.08
N CYS A 60 6.66 4.93 -19.83
CA CYS A 60 5.99 5.62 -20.94
C CYS A 60 5.19 6.85 -20.47
N THR A 61 4.64 6.81 -19.26
CA THR A 61 3.91 7.94 -18.67
C THR A 61 4.88 8.98 -18.11
N ALA A 62 5.95 8.55 -17.44
CA ALA A 62 6.88 9.43 -16.76
C ALA A 62 7.86 10.14 -17.70
N LEU A 63 8.37 9.44 -18.71
CA LEU A 63 9.45 9.93 -19.57
C LEU A 63 9.09 11.22 -20.34
N PRO A 64 7.90 11.35 -20.98
CA PRO A 64 7.52 12.58 -21.66
C PRO A 64 7.44 13.78 -20.71
N ALA A 65 6.90 13.56 -19.49
CA ALA A 65 6.77 14.62 -18.50
C ALA A 65 8.15 15.11 -18.01
N LEU A 66 9.08 14.19 -17.75
CA LEU A 66 10.45 14.51 -17.35
C LEU A 66 11.25 15.20 -18.47
N LEU A 67 11.06 14.80 -19.73
CA LEU A 67 11.70 15.45 -20.88
C LEU A 67 11.25 16.91 -21.04
N ASN A 68 9.95 17.17 -20.92
CA ASN A 68 9.41 18.52 -20.99
C ASN A 68 10.01 19.43 -19.90
N ILE A 69 10.10 18.93 -18.66
CA ILE A 69 10.66 19.70 -17.55
C ILE A 69 12.15 19.93 -17.72
N LYS A 70 12.91 18.92 -18.16
CA LYS A 70 14.33 19.09 -18.48
C LYS A 70 14.54 20.24 -19.47
N GLN A 71 13.72 20.31 -20.52
CA GLN A 71 13.79 21.40 -21.50
C GLN A 71 13.48 22.76 -20.86
N VAL A 72 12.44 22.85 -20.03
CA VAL A 72 12.07 24.08 -19.31
C VAL A 72 13.17 24.51 -18.32
N MET A 73 13.78 23.57 -17.60
CA MET A 73 14.85 23.84 -16.63
C MET A 73 16.12 24.35 -17.31
N LEU A 74 16.48 23.80 -18.47
CA LEU A 74 17.60 24.26 -19.28
C LEU A 74 17.35 25.66 -19.86
N GLN A 75 16.13 25.92 -20.36
CA GLN A 75 15.77 27.23 -20.90
C GLN A 75 15.73 28.32 -19.81
N ARG A 76 15.25 28.00 -18.61
CA ARG A 76 15.10 28.95 -17.51
C ARG A 76 16.33 29.03 -16.58
N GLN A 77 17.42 28.31 -16.87
CA GLN A 77 18.67 28.30 -16.08
C GLN A 77 18.48 28.00 -14.58
N VAL A 78 17.52 27.11 -14.26
CA VAL A 78 17.17 26.74 -12.86
C VAL A 78 17.73 25.37 -12.47
N THR A 79 18.87 25.01 -13.05
CA THR A 79 19.57 23.73 -12.81
C THR A 79 19.96 23.49 -11.35
N GLY A 80 20.06 24.54 -10.54
CA GLY A 80 20.41 24.45 -9.11
C GLY A 80 19.24 24.32 -8.13
N ILE A 81 17.97 24.39 -8.58
CA ILE A 81 16.81 24.32 -7.68
C ILE A 81 16.52 22.88 -7.23
N TRP A 82 16.94 21.88 -8.01
CA TRP A 82 16.66 20.47 -7.74
C TRP A 82 17.96 19.72 -7.41
N ASN A 83 18.21 19.47 -6.13
CA ASN A 83 19.34 18.67 -5.62
C ASN A 83 18.89 17.36 -4.96
N GLY A 84 17.60 17.04 -4.98
CA GLY A 84 17.06 15.79 -4.46
C GLY A 84 17.44 14.64 -5.38
N LYS A 85 18.45 13.85 -5.00
CA LYS A 85 18.85 12.63 -5.72
C LYS A 85 17.76 11.55 -5.70
N ASP A 86 16.85 11.63 -4.72
CA ASP A 86 15.88 10.59 -4.41
C ASP A 86 14.43 10.97 -4.75
N GLU A 87 14.20 12.17 -5.30
CA GLU A 87 12.85 12.66 -5.62
C GLU A 87 12.77 13.14 -7.08
N LEU A 88 11.59 13.02 -7.68
CA LEU A 88 11.29 13.55 -9.00
C LEU A 88 10.81 15.01 -8.90
N PRO A 89 11.17 15.89 -9.86
CA PRO A 89 10.77 17.29 -9.85
C PRO A 89 9.26 17.50 -10.05
N ILE A 90 8.53 16.43 -10.40
CA ILE A 90 7.08 16.39 -10.52
C ILE A 90 6.52 15.09 -9.95
N GLU A 91 5.30 15.19 -9.44
CA GLU A 91 4.47 14.04 -9.16
C GLU A 91 3.95 13.45 -10.47
N ILE A 92 4.07 12.14 -10.63
CA ILE A 92 3.60 11.39 -11.79
C ILE A 92 2.61 10.37 -11.26
N ASP A 93 1.33 10.57 -11.56
CA ASP A 93 0.29 9.64 -11.13
C ASP A 93 0.30 8.41 -12.04
N LEU A 94 0.71 7.28 -11.48
CA LEU A 94 0.87 6.00 -12.17
C LEU A 94 -0.36 5.09 -11.96
N GLY A 95 -1.43 5.60 -11.34
CA GLY A 95 -2.61 4.83 -10.97
C GLY A 95 -2.41 4.00 -9.70
N GLN A 96 -3.47 3.31 -9.24
CA GLN A 96 -3.40 2.47 -8.03
C GLN A 96 -2.70 1.13 -8.28
N ASP A 97 -2.80 0.61 -9.50
CA ASP A 97 -2.29 -0.71 -9.88
C ASP A 97 -0.75 -0.80 -9.91
N SER A 98 -0.08 0.36 -9.88
CA SER A 98 1.39 0.47 -9.87
C SER A 98 1.96 0.85 -8.49
N ARG A 99 1.12 0.94 -7.46
CA ARG A 99 1.52 1.26 -6.08
C ARG A 99 1.91 0.00 -5.34
N TYR A 100 3.10 -0.52 -5.63
CA TYR A 100 3.61 -1.75 -5.02
C TYR A 100 4.16 -1.54 -3.61
N HIS A 101 4.29 -0.28 -3.16
CA HIS A 101 4.92 0.06 -1.88
C HIS A 101 3.93 0.87 -1.06
N SER A 102 3.69 0.40 0.15
CA SER A 102 2.87 1.11 1.12
C SER A 102 3.60 2.37 1.60
N VAL A 103 2.98 3.52 1.40
CA VAL A 103 3.52 4.81 1.82
C VAL A 103 2.89 5.24 3.14
N PHE A 104 3.72 5.49 4.15
CA PHE A 104 3.28 6.11 5.40
C PHE A 104 3.78 7.55 5.49
N ALA A 105 2.86 8.48 5.73
CA ALA A 105 3.19 9.85 6.06
C ALA A 105 2.97 10.08 7.56
N CYS A 106 4.02 10.52 8.26
CA CYS A 106 3.93 10.84 9.67
C CYS A 106 3.04 12.07 9.87
N PRO A 107 1.92 11.95 10.60
CA PRO A 107 0.99 13.07 10.76
C PRO A 107 1.52 14.19 11.65
N ILE A 108 2.55 13.91 12.47
CA ILE A 108 3.18 14.87 13.39
C ILE A 108 4.24 15.69 12.66
N LEU A 109 5.15 15.01 11.96
CA LEU A 109 6.21 15.68 11.20
C LEU A 109 5.76 16.15 9.82
N ARG A 110 4.59 15.69 9.35
CA ARG A 110 4.07 15.93 7.99
C ARG A 110 5.09 15.53 6.93
N GLN A 111 5.80 14.43 7.17
CA GLN A 111 6.87 13.90 6.33
C GLN A 111 6.64 12.42 6.06
N GLN A 112 6.96 11.98 4.84
CA GLN A 112 6.94 10.57 4.47
C GLN A 112 8.01 9.80 5.25
N SER A 113 7.67 8.59 5.73
CA SER A 113 8.65 7.72 6.39
C SER A 113 9.65 7.18 5.38
N THR A 114 10.91 7.14 5.79
CA THR A 114 12.03 6.56 5.05
C THR A 114 12.60 5.37 5.82
N GLU A 115 13.56 4.64 5.23
CA GLU A 115 14.26 3.55 5.93
C GLU A 115 14.94 4.02 7.23
N ASN A 116 15.44 5.26 7.24
CA ASN A 116 16.07 5.87 8.41
C ASN A 116 15.03 6.35 9.45
N ASN A 117 13.83 6.72 9.01
CA ASN A 117 12.73 7.19 9.86
C ASN A 117 11.46 6.34 9.67
N PRO A 118 11.49 5.06 10.08
CA PRO A 118 10.40 4.16 9.78
C PRO A 118 9.16 4.42 10.64
N PRO A 119 7.98 3.91 10.23
CA PRO A 119 6.77 3.96 11.03
C PRO A 119 6.90 3.07 12.28
N MET A 120 6.55 3.65 13.43
CA MET A 120 6.56 3.02 14.75
C MET A 120 5.13 2.98 15.30
N ARG A 121 4.66 1.78 15.64
CA ARG A 121 3.36 1.55 16.28
C ARG A 121 3.48 1.63 17.80
N LEU A 122 2.65 2.48 18.39
CA LEU A 122 2.49 2.65 19.82
C LEU A 122 1.64 1.52 20.44
N ILE A 123 1.69 1.35 21.77
CA ILE A 123 0.89 0.35 22.50
C ILE A 123 -0.62 0.58 22.31
N CYS A 124 -1.03 1.84 22.14
CA CYS A 124 -2.41 2.23 21.87
C CYS A 124 -2.86 1.92 20.43
N GLY A 125 -1.97 1.45 19.56
CA GLY A 125 -2.26 1.14 18.16
C GLY A 125 -2.00 2.27 17.16
N HIS A 126 -1.84 3.52 17.61
CA HIS A 126 -1.48 4.63 16.73
C HIS A 126 -0.07 4.49 16.17
N VAL A 127 0.13 4.97 14.94
CA VAL A 127 1.42 4.91 14.24
C VAL A 127 2.00 6.33 14.09
N ILE A 128 3.26 6.49 14.45
CA ILE A 128 4.04 7.73 14.27
C ILE A 128 5.44 7.38 13.77
N SER A 129 6.18 8.31 13.14
CA SER A 129 7.55 8.02 12.73
C SER A 129 8.52 7.98 13.92
N ARG A 130 9.67 7.31 13.76
CA ARG A 130 10.72 7.21 14.77
C ARG A 130 11.23 8.58 15.27
N ASP A 131 11.39 9.54 14.38
CA ASP A 131 11.81 10.89 14.76
C ASP A 131 10.72 11.63 15.55
N ALA A 132 9.45 11.41 15.19
CA ALA A 132 8.33 11.98 15.94
C ALA A 132 8.25 11.37 17.35
N LEU A 133 8.47 10.05 17.47
CA LEU A 133 8.56 9.35 18.75
C LEU A 133 9.67 9.96 19.62
N ASN A 134 10.86 10.17 19.07
CA ASN A 134 11.99 10.75 19.80
C ASN A 134 11.73 12.21 20.21
N LYS A 135 11.10 13.02 19.36
CA LYS A 135 10.76 14.41 19.67
C LYS A 135 9.64 14.57 20.71
N LEU A 136 8.68 13.65 20.73
CA LEU A 136 7.57 13.64 21.68
C LEU A 136 7.94 12.97 23.02
N SER A 137 9.09 12.29 23.08
CA SER A 137 9.56 11.63 24.28
C SER A 137 10.24 12.63 25.23
N ASN A 138 9.64 12.85 26.39
CA ASN A 138 10.27 13.60 27.48
C ASN A 138 10.85 12.60 28.49
N GLY A 139 12.10 12.19 28.27
CA GLY A 139 12.76 11.14 29.05
C GLY A 139 12.23 9.75 28.72
N ASN A 140 11.73 9.02 29.72
CA ASN A 140 11.16 7.67 29.57
C ASN A 140 9.64 7.65 29.34
N LYS A 141 9.00 8.81 29.15
CA LYS A 141 7.55 8.92 28.99
C LYS A 141 7.19 9.58 27.67
N LEU A 142 6.26 8.96 26.96
CA LEU A 142 5.68 9.44 25.72
C LEU A 142 4.15 9.40 25.82
N LYS A 143 3.51 10.54 25.57
CA LYS A 143 2.06 10.65 25.42
C LYS A 143 1.69 10.50 23.96
N CYS A 144 0.69 9.68 23.66
CA CYS A 144 0.17 9.62 22.30
C CYS A 144 -0.55 10.95 21.94
N PRO A 145 -0.31 11.53 20.75
CA PRO A 145 -1.01 12.75 20.33
C PRO A 145 -2.51 12.53 20.05
N TYR A 146 -2.93 11.28 19.84
CA TYR A 146 -4.31 10.92 19.50
C TYR A 146 -5.14 10.40 20.67
N CYS A 147 -4.48 9.93 21.73
CA CYS A 147 -5.17 9.34 22.87
C CYS A 147 -4.42 9.64 24.17
N PRO A 148 -5.10 9.70 25.33
CA PRO A 148 -4.49 10.07 26.61
C PRO A 148 -3.59 8.98 27.21
N ILE A 149 -3.15 8.00 26.42
CA ILE A 149 -2.33 6.87 26.87
C ILE A 149 -0.86 7.28 26.92
N GLU A 150 -0.23 7.07 28.08
CA GLU A 150 1.20 7.20 28.32
C GLU A 150 1.91 5.86 28.16
N GLN A 151 3.09 5.87 27.56
CA GLN A 151 3.92 4.68 27.38
C GLN A 151 5.41 5.03 27.38
N SER A 152 6.28 4.02 27.44
CA SER A 152 7.70 4.22 27.23
C SER A 152 8.04 4.20 25.72
N PRO A 153 9.01 4.99 25.24
CA PRO A 153 9.45 4.96 23.84
C PRO A 153 9.94 3.57 23.41
N SER A 154 10.48 2.79 24.36
CA SER A 154 10.95 1.41 24.15
C SER A 154 9.84 0.42 23.83
N ASP A 155 8.59 0.73 24.18
CA ASP A 155 7.45 -0.15 23.88
C ASP A 155 6.96 -0.01 22.43
N ALA A 156 7.42 1.02 21.72
CA ALA A 156 7.04 1.25 20.33
C ALA A 156 7.67 0.18 19.43
N ARG A 157 6.84 -0.45 18.59
CA ARG A 157 7.30 -1.49 17.66
C ARG A 157 7.36 -0.98 16.24
N LEU A 158 8.45 -1.31 15.56
CA LEU A 158 8.57 -1.13 14.12
C LEU A 158 7.48 -1.93 13.40
N ILE A 159 6.83 -1.32 12.41
CA ILE A 159 5.89 -2.00 11.52
C ILE A 159 6.34 -1.86 10.08
N PHE A 160 6.00 -2.86 9.28
CA PHE A 160 6.15 -2.86 7.83
C PHE A 160 4.76 -2.95 7.21
N PHE A 161 4.57 -2.26 6.11
CA PHE A 161 3.32 -2.22 5.35
C PHE A 161 3.53 -2.84 3.96
#